data_AF-A0A837HIV3-F1
#
_entry.id   AF-A0A837HIV3-F1
#
_cell.length_a   1.000
_cell.length_b   1.000
_cell.length_c   1.000
_cell.angle_alpha   90.00
_cell.angle_beta   90.00
_cell.angle_gamma   90.00
#
_symmetry.space_group_name_H-M   'P 1'
#
loop_
_entity.id
_entity.type
_entity.pdbx_description
1 polymer ?
#
loop_
_entity_poly.entity_id
_entity_poly.type
_entity_poly.pdbx_seq_one_letter_code
_entity_poly.pdbx_strand_id
1 'polypeptide(L)'
;MFLLKENYWEVKDTKSKGRGVFARKTIGQGILIGDYVGKLVHLRDVNYDKEKENLYLMYYNDELGIYPNLKKPGVHLLNHSCSPNCWIIKFKRHTLVVALKNIKKREELTISYLLPPKNICKPCPHICHCQSKRCTKTMHLTEGGYKKWQDFQDKEEKKGKYKKINNENILKPLAKYPKTISKRYIMEIENLEIT
;
A
#
# COMPACT_ATOMS: atom_id res chain seq x y z
N MET A 1 -1.83 -10.49 0.31
CA MET A 1 -2.42 -11.36 1.35
C MET A 1 -2.44 -10.66 2.70
N PHE A 2 -3.23 -11.13 3.67
CA PHE A 2 -3.15 -10.67 5.05
C PHE A 2 -2.20 -11.55 5.88
N LEU A 3 -1.47 -10.92 6.81
CA LEU A 3 -0.66 -11.59 7.83
C LEU A 3 -1.40 -11.66 9.18
N LEU A 4 -2.42 -10.83 9.35
CA LEU A 4 -3.34 -10.90 10.47
C LEU A 4 -4.20 -12.16 10.40
N LYS A 5 -4.51 -12.74 11.57
CA LYS A 5 -5.51 -13.82 11.69
C LYS A 5 -6.86 -13.32 11.16
N GLU A 6 -7.64 -14.21 10.53
CA GLU A 6 -8.92 -13.87 9.90
C GLU A 6 -9.94 -13.22 10.85
N ASN A 7 -9.88 -13.52 12.15
CA ASN A 7 -10.75 -12.89 13.15
C ASN A 7 -10.37 -11.45 13.51
N TYR A 8 -9.32 -10.87 12.91
CA TYR A 8 -8.94 -9.45 13.07
C TYR A 8 -9.49 -8.54 11.99
N TRP A 9 -9.98 -9.08 10.87
CA TRP A 9 -10.41 -8.28 9.74
C TRP A 9 -11.69 -8.81 9.11
N GLU A 10 -12.41 -7.93 8.44
CA GLU A 10 -13.58 -8.26 7.62
C GLU A 10 -13.56 -7.37 6.37
N VAL A 11 -14.12 -7.87 5.28
CA VAL A 11 -14.33 -7.08 4.06
C VAL A 11 -15.76 -6.57 4.07
N LYS A 12 -15.95 -5.28 3.80
CA LYS A 12 -17.27 -4.66 3.67
C LYS A 12 -17.38 -3.88 2.37
N ASP A 13 -18.60 -3.72 1.89
CA ASP A 13 -18.93 -2.74 0.86
C ASP A 13 -18.90 -1.33 1.49
N THR A 14 -18.22 -0.40 0.82
CA THR A 14 -18.06 0.99 1.23
C THR A 14 -18.82 1.95 0.31
N LYS A 15 -19.63 1.41 -0.62
CA LYS A 15 -20.39 2.12 -1.65
C LYS A 15 -19.48 2.87 -2.61
N SER A 16 -19.08 4.09 -2.25
CA SER A 16 -18.33 5.00 -3.14
C SER A 16 -16.88 4.59 -3.41
N LYS A 17 -16.29 3.70 -2.58
CA LYS A 17 -14.91 3.21 -2.76
C LYS A 17 -14.85 1.72 -3.12
N GLY A 18 -16.00 1.10 -3.42
CA GLY A 18 -16.08 -0.35 -3.63
C GLY A 18 -15.90 -1.12 -2.32
N ARG A 19 -15.05 -2.16 -2.31
CA ARG A 19 -14.79 -2.96 -1.10
C ARG A 19 -13.67 -2.37 -0.25
N GLY A 20 -13.80 -2.47 1.07
CA GLY A 20 -12.79 -2.03 2.03
C GLY A 20 -12.56 -3.05 3.14
N VAL A 21 -11.44 -2.93 3.84
CA VAL A 21 -11.03 -3.84 4.92
C VAL A 21 -11.22 -3.14 6.26
N PHE A 22 -11.90 -3.78 7.19
CA PHE A 22 -12.23 -3.21 8.50
C PHE A 22 -11.70 -4.08 9.63
N ALA A 23 -11.25 -3.45 10.71
CA ALA A 23 -10.76 -4.14 11.89
C ALA A 23 -11.91 -4.78 12.69
N ARG A 24 -11.84 -6.08 12.95
CA ARG A 24 -12.77 -6.79 13.86
C ARG A 24 -12.32 -6.74 15.33
N LYS A 25 -11.04 -6.45 15.55
CA LYS A 25 -10.38 -6.30 16.85
C LYS A 25 -9.42 -5.12 16.79
N THR A 26 -9.05 -4.58 17.94
CA THR A 26 -7.99 -3.57 17.99
C THR A 26 -6.70 -4.15 17.44
N ILE A 27 -6.07 -3.42 16.51
CA ILE A 27 -4.75 -3.74 15.95
C ILE A 27 -3.78 -2.71 16.52
N GLY A 28 -2.71 -3.17 17.17
CA GLY A 28 -1.70 -2.29 17.75
C GLY A 28 -0.85 -1.58 16.70
N GLN A 29 -0.34 -0.41 17.07
CA GLN A 29 0.67 0.31 16.29
C GLN A 29 1.88 -0.60 15.99
N GLY A 30 2.40 -0.51 14.77
CA GLY A 30 3.57 -1.25 14.30
C GLY A 30 3.33 -2.71 13.94
N ILE A 31 2.11 -3.23 14.10
CA ILE A 31 1.74 -4.57 13.68
C ILE A 31 1.66 -4.65 12.15
N LEU A 32 2.23 -5.71 11.57
CA LEU A 32 2.06 -6.00 10.15
C LEU A 32 0.63 -6.43 9.83
N ILE A 33 0.06 -5.79 8.82
CA ILE A 33 -1.27 -6.09 8.28
C ILE A 33 -1.18 -7.19 7.24
N GLY A 34 -0.19 -7.11 6.35
CA GLY A 34 -0.09 -8.03 5.23
C GLY A 34 1.06 -7.72 4.29
N ASP A 35 1.09 -8.46 3.20
CA ASP A 35 2.13 -8.41 2.17
C ASP A 35 1.50 -8.39 0.79
N TYR A 36 2.03 -7.54 -0.09
CA TYR A 36 1.59 -7.39 -1.47
C TYR A 36 2.31 -8.42 -2.36
N VAL A 37 1.81 -9.65 -2.34
CA VAL A 37 2.32 -10.79 -3.11
C VAL A 37 1.38 -11.17 -4.25
N GLY A 38 1.92 -11.79 -5.29
CA GLY A 38 1.14 -12.15 -6.46
C GLY A 38 1.98 -12.53 -7.68
N LYS A 39 1.35 -12.53 -8.86
CA LYS A 39 2.00 -12.78 -10.13
C LYS A 39 2.94 -11.62 -10.46
N LEU A 40 4.18 -11.93 -10.80
CA LEU A 40 5.13 -10.95 -11.33
C LEU A 40 4.89 -10.81 -12.84
N VAL A 41 4.86 -9.56 -13.31
CA VAL A 41 4.70 -9.22 -14.72
C VAL A 41 5.72 -8.18 -15.12
N HIS A 42 6.22 -8.24 -16.35
CA HIS A 42 7.07 -7.18 -16.87
C HIS A 42 6.22 -5.95 -17.19
N LEU A 43 6.65 -4.79 -16.72
CA LEU A 43 5.92 -3.53 -16.89
C LEU A 43 5.80 -3.11 -18.36
N ARG A 44 6.75 -3.51 -19.21
CA ARG A 44 6.69 -3.31 -20.66
C ARG A 44 5.59 -4.11 -21.36
N ASP A 45 5.11 -5.19 -20.75
CA ASP A 45 4.07 -6.05 -21.29
C ASP A 45 2.68 -5.69 -20.74
N VAL A 46 2.60 -4.72 -19.82
CA VAL A 46 1.35 -4.22 -19.27
C VAL A 46 0.69 -3.29 -20.28
N ASN A 47 -0.55 -3.59 -20.64
CA ASN A 47 -1.38 -2.68 -21.42
C ASN A 47 -2.00 -1.62 -20.49
N TYR A 48 -1.45 -0.41 -20.48
CA TYR A 48 -1.89 0.68 -19.61
C TYR A 48 -3.24 1.30 -20.01
N ASP A 49 -3.72 1.09 -21.23
CA ASP A 49 -5.03 1.57 -21.68
C ASP A 49 -6.18 0.83 -20.98
N LYS A 50 -5.89 -0.32 -20.37
CA LYS A 50 -6.85 -1.12 -19.61
C LYS A 50 -6.88 -0.76 -18.13
N GLU A 51 -7.25 0.48 -17.81
CA GLU A 51 -7.25 1.01 -16.43
C GLU A 51 -7.93 0.08 -15.41
N LYS A 52 -9.07 -0.52 -15.77
CA LYS A 52 -9.81 -1.44 -14.89
C LYS A 52 -9.03 -2.71 -14.55
N GLU A 53 -8.24 -3.24 -15.48
CA GLU A 53 -7.39 -4.42 -15.26
C GLU A 53 -6.17 -4.04 -14.40
N ASN A 54 -5.72 -2.79 -14.48
CA ASN A 54 -4.53 -2.29 -13.79
C ASN A 54 -4.78 -1.70 -12.41
N LEU A 55 -6.04 -1.64 -11.96
CA LEU A 55 -6.42 -1.07 -10.67
C LEU A 55 -5.64 -1.64 -9.48
N TYR A 56 -5.22 -2.91 -9.57
CA TYR A 56 -4.47 -3.61 -8.54
C TYR A 56 -3.01 -3.89 -8.93
N LEU A 57 -2.47 -3.21 -9.95
CA LEU A 57 -1.06 -3.33 -10.29
C LEU A 57 -0.21 -2.57 -9.26
N MET A 58 0.70 -3.27 -8.59
CA MET A 58 1.67 -2.67 -7.67
C MET A 58 3.07 -2.72 -8.28
N TYR A 59 3.76 -1.58 -8.34
CA TYR A 59 5.16 -1.54 -8.80
C TYR A 59 6.06 -2.31 -7.83
N TYR A 60 6.83 -3.26 -8.37
CA TYR A 60 7.80 -4.02 -7.62
C TYR A 60 9.18 -3.37 -7.67
N ASN A 61 9.62 -3.07 -8.89
CA ASN A 61 10.82 -2.31 -9.27
C ASN A 61 10.60 -1.70 -10.67
N ASP A 62 11.64 -1.15 -11.28
CA ASP A 62 11.58 -0.50 -12.59
C ASP A 62 11.20 -1.42 -13.77
N GLU A 63 11.33 -2.74 -13.60
CA GLU A 63 11.08 -3.71 -14.67
C GLU A 63 9.80 -4.52 -14.45
N LEU A 64 9.39 -4.70 -13.19
CA LEU A 64 8.35 -5.64 -12.78
C LEU A 64 7.24 -4.98 -11.96
N GLY A 65 6.02 -5.44 -12.20
CA GLY A 65 4.85 -5.21 -11.36
C GLY A 65 4.35 -6.50 -10.70
N ILE A 66 3.48 -6.34 -9.71
CA ILE A 66 2.79 -7.44 -9.02
C ILE A 66 1.28 -7.30 -9.24
N TYR A 67 0.66 -8.34 -9.78
CA TYR A 67 -0.79 -8.52 -9.72
C TYR A 67 -1.16 -9.46 -8.57
N PRO A 68 -1.95 -9.02 -7.60
CA PRO A 68 -2.39 -9.87 -6.50
C PRO A 68 -3.40 -10.91 -6.99
N ASN A 69 -3.57 -11.99 -6.24
CA ASN A 69 -4.63 -12.95 -6.50
C ASN A 69 -6.00 -12.37 -6.07
N LEU A 70 -6.81 -11.94 -7.04
CA LEU A 70 -8.12 -11.34 -6.81
C LEU A 70 -9.20 -12.34 -6.34
N LYS A 71 -8.93 -13.65 -6.39
CA LYS A 71 -9.84 -14.69 -5.88
C LYS A 71 -9.83 -14.79 -4.35
N LYS A 72 -8.89 -14.14 -3.67
CA LYS A 72 -8.76 -14.17 -2.20
C LYS A 72 -8.64 -12.76 -1.66
N PRO A 73 -9.26 -12.43 -0.51
CA PRO A 73 -9.03 -11.14 0.16
C PRO A 73 -7.55 -10.92 0.47
N GLY A 74 -7.10 -9.67 0.38
CA GLY A 74 -5.75 -9.30 0.75
C GLY A 74 -5.57 -7.79 0.82
N VAL A 75 -4.33 -7.37 1.05
CA VAL A 75 -4.01 -5.94 1.22
C VAL A 75 -4.30 -5.05 -0.01
N HIS A 76 -4.55 -5.65 -1.18
CA HIS A 76 -5.02 -4.92 -2.37
C HIS A 76 -6.44 -4.34 -2.21
N LEU A 77 -7.18 -4.75 -1.17
CA LEU A 77 -8.49 -4.19 -0.84
C LEU A 77 -8.41 -2.99 0.12
N LEU A 78 -7.22 -2.57 0.54
CA LEU A 78 -7.10 -1.37 1.38
C LEU A 78 -7.40 -0.14 0.52
N ASN A 79 -8.32 0.67 1.01
CA ASN A 79 -8.71 1.90 0.34
C ASN A 79 -7.73 3.05 0.64
N HIS A 80 -7.79 4.05 -0.22
CA HIS A 80 -7.07 5.30 -0.02
C HIS A 80 -7.66 6.12 1.14
N SER A 81 -6.78 6.77 1.90
CA SER A 81 -7.10 7.89 2.78
C SER A 81 -6.00 8.95 2.74
N CYS A 82 -6.39 10.24 2.72
CA CYS A 82 -5.45 11.36 2.92
C CYS A 82 -4.94 11.44 4.37
N SER A 83 -5.52 10.68 5.30
CA SER A 83 -5.04 10.56 6.68
C SER A 83 -5.04 9.09 7.08
N PRO A 84 -4.16 8.28 6.47
CA PRO A 84 -4.22 6.83 6.59
C PRO A 84 -3.87 6.37 8.02
N ASN A 85 -4.23 5.13 8.33
CA ASN A 85 -3.83 4.45 9.57
C ASN A 85 -2.86 3.28 9.32
N CYS A 86 -2.58 2.96 8.06
CA CYS A 86 -1.55 2.02 7.64
C CYS A 86 -0.56 2.70 6.69
N TRP A 87 0.61 2.08 6.54
CA TRP A 87 1.65 2.52 5.61
C TRP A 87 2.25 1.34 4.84
N ILE A 88 2.84 1.63 3.69
CA ILE A 88 3.54 0.68 2.86
C ILE A 88 5.05 0.82 3.09
N ILE A 89 5.72 -0.27 3.45
CA ILE A 89 7.18 -0.32 3.66
C ILE A 89 7.81 -1.34 2.73
N LYS A 90 9.06 -1.09 2.33
CA LYS A 90 9.88 -2.09 1.64
C LYS A 90 10.64 -2.93 2.66
N PHE A 91 10.53 -4.26 2.57
CA PHE A 91 11.31 -5.18 3.39
C PHE A 91 11.69 -6.43 2.60
N LYS A 92 12.99 -6.68 2.42
CA LYS A 92 13.46 -7.84 1.61
C LYS A 92 12.83 -7.88 0.22
N ARG A 93 12.68 -6.71 -0.42
CA ARG A 93 11.97 -6.47 -1.70
C ARG A 93 10.45 -6.61 -1.65
N HIS A 94 9.87 -7.05 -0.53
CA HIS A 94 8.42 -7.11 -0.37
C HIS A 94 7.84 -5.74 -0.05
N THR A 95 6.61 -5.53 -0.50
CA THR A 95 5.78 -4.37 -0.19
C THR A 95 4.85 -4.77 0.95
N LEU A 96 5.28 -4.49 2.20
CA LEU A 96 4.51 -4.84 3.40
C LEU A 96 3.60 -3.70 3.80
N VAL A 97 2.44 -4.03 4.37
CA VAL A 97 1.53 -3.05 4.98
C VAL A 97 1.61 -3.17 6.49
N VAL A 98 1.72 -2.02 7.17
CA VAL A 98 1.90 -1.93 8.63
C VAL A 98 0.99 -0.87 9.25
N ALA A 99 0.52 -1.09 10.47
CA ALA A 99 -0.26 -0.11 11.21
C ALA A 99 0.63 1.05 11.71
N LEU A 100 0.27 2.29 11.38
CA LEU A 100 0.97 3.50 11.87
C LEU A 100 0.53 3.89 13.28
N LYS A 101 -0.67 3.49 13.70
CA LYS A 101 -1.26 3.81 14.99
C LYS A 101 -2.13 2.65 15.45
N ASN A 102 -2.65 2.73 16.67
CA ASN A 102 -3.67 1.79 17.12
C ASN A 102 -4.93 1.95 16.26
N ILE A 103 -5.37 0.87 15.62
CA ILE A 103 -6.57 0.82 14.79
C ILE A 103 -7.66 0.18 15.63
N LYS A 104 -8.73 0.92 15.91
CA LYS A 104 -9.82 0.44 16.77
C LYS A 104 -10.71 -0.53 16.00
N LYS A 105 -11.43 -1.39 16.73
CA LYS A 105 -12.50 -2.22 16.17
C LYS A 105 -13.49 -1.34 15.38
N ARG A 106 -13.90 -1.82 14.20
CA ARG A 106 -14.74 -1.17 13.18
C ARG A 106 -14.07 -0.04 12.38
N GLU A 107 -12.82 0.33 12.65
CA GLU A 107 -12.11 1.26 11.77
C GLU A 107 -11.70 0.57 10.47
N GLU A 108 -11.74 1.32 9.37
CA GLU A 108 -11.23 0.87 8.07
C GLU A 108 -9.70 0.95 8.05
N LEU A 109 -9.04 -0.08 7.55
CA LEU A 109 -7.62 -0.09 7.28
C LEU A 109 -7.38 0.63 5.94
N THR A 110 -6.63 1.72 5.98
CA THR A 110 -6.43 2.61 4.83
C THR A 110 -4.96 2.99 4.67
N ILE A 111 -4.55 3.23 3.44
CA ILE A 111 -3.20 3.65 3.06
C ILE A 111 -3.26 4.93 2.23
N SER A 112 -2.15 5.66 2.13
CA SER A 112 -1.98 6.58 1.00
C SER A 112 -1.68 5.73 -0.24
N TYR A 113 -2.27 6.06 -1.39
CA TYR A 113 -1.94 5.40 -2.65
C TYR A 113 -0.66 5.97 -3.26
N LEU A 114 -0.16 7.08 -2.71
CA LEU A 114 1.12 7.67 -3.11
C LEU A 114 1.18 7.98 -4.61
N LEU A 115 0.02 8.28 -5.22
CA LEU A 115 -0.05 8.56 -6.65
C LEU A 115 0.76 9.82 -6.97
N PRO A 116 1.48 9.84 -8.11
CA PRO A 116 2.29 10.97 -8.53
C PRO A 116 1.44 12.23 -8.70
N PRO A 117 2.01 13.44 -8.74
CA PRO A 117 1.25 14.67 -8.89
C PRO A 117 0.28 14.67 -10.08
N LYS A 118 -0.88 15.32 -9.90
CA LYS A 118 -2.02 15.27 -10.84
C LYS A 118 -1.68 15.78 -12.25
N ASN A 119 -0.72 16.70 -12.38
CA ASN A 119 -0.26 17.23 -13.67
C ASN A 119 0.31 16.16 -14.62
N ILE A 120 0.72 15.01 -14.08
CA ILE A 120 1.28 13.87 -14.83
C ILE A 120 0.17 12.92 -15.34
N CYS A 121 -1.08 13.09 -14.91
CA CYS A 121 -2.20 12.21 -15.26
C CYS A 121 -3.27 12.95 -16.08
N LYS A 122 -3.58 12.50 -17.30
CA LYS A 122 -4.61 13.10 -18.18
C LYS A 122 -5.31 12.03 -19.05
N PRO A 123 -6.64 11.83 -18.94
CA PRO A 123 -7.54 12.34 -17.90
C PRO A 123 -7.20 11.72 -16.52
N CYS A 124 -7.51 12.42 -15.43
CA CYS A 124 -7.21 11.97 -14.08
C CYS A 124 -8.49 11.81 -13.25
N PRO A 125 -9.13 10.62 -13.28
CA PRO A 125 -10.41 10.39 -12.60
C PRO A 125 -10.28 10.06 -11.09
N HIS A 126 -9.09 10.16 -10.49
CA HIS A 126 -8.83 9.71 -9.11
C HIS A 126 -9.30 10.70 -8.02
N ILE A 127 -10.63 10.88 -7.93
CA ILE A 127 -11.29 11.69 -6.90
C ILE A 127 -11.26 10.95 -5.55
N CYS A 128 -10.86 11.64 -4.49
CA CYS A 128 -10.80 11.04 -3.15
C CYS A 128 -12.14 11.14 -2.40
N HIS A 129 -12.65 9.98 -1.98
CA HIS A 129 -13.87 9.84 -1.16
C HIS A 129 -13.58 9.32 0.26
N CYS A 130 -12.38 9.58 0.80
CA CYS A 130 -11.96 9.01 2.09
C CYS A 130 -12.67 9.60 3.32
N GLN A 131 -13.35 10.74 3.18
CA GLN A 131 -14.08 11.45 4.26
C GLN A 131 -13.22 11.90 5.46
N SER A 132 -11.88 11.83 5.36
CA SER A 132 -11.01 12.44 6.37
C SER A 132 -11.26 13.95 6.48
N LYS A 133 -11.16 14.50 7.69
CA LYS A 133 -11.19 15.94 7.94
C LYS A 133 -10.08 16.70 7.19
N ARG A 134 -8.98 16.03 6.83
CA ARG A 134 -7.86 16.56 6.03
C ARG A 134 -7.85 16.03 4.59
N CYS A 135 -9.03 15.70 4.04
CA CYS A 135 -9.11 15.17 2.68
C CYS A 135 -8.76 16.26 1.64
N THR A 136 -7.77 15.97 0.79
CA THR A 136 -7.30 16.85 -0.30
C THR A 136 -8.17 16.77 -1.56
N LYS A 137 -9.28 16.01 -1.53
CA LYS A 137 -10.21 15.73 -2.64
C LYS A 137 -9.60 15.00 -3.85
N THR A 138 -8.33 14.61 -3.77
CA THR A 138 -7.62 13.81 -4.78
C THR A 138 -6.82 12.69 -4.11
N MET A 139 -6.60 11.58 -4.82
CA MET A 139 -5.71 10.50 -4.34
C MET A 139 -4.22 10.76 -4.67
N HIS A 140 -3.94 11.85 -5.39
CA HIS A 140 -2.61 12.28 -5.80
C HIS A 140 -1.91 13.10 -4.72
N LEU A 141 -0.60 12.91 -4.58
CA LEU A 141 0.22 13.75 -3.72
C LEU A 141 0.48 15.12 -4.40
N THR A 142 0.84 16.12 -3.59
CA THR A 142 1.45 17.35 -4.11
C THR A 142 2.85 17.07 -4.63
N GLU A 143 3.43 17.97 -5.42
CA GLU A 143 4.82 17.83 -5.89
C GLU A 143 5.80 17.68 -4.72
N GLY A 144 5.67 18.54 -3.71
CA GLY A 144 6.49 18.46 -2.50
C GLY A 144 6.26 17.16 -1.71
N GLY A 145 5.01 16.74 -1.53
CA GLY A 145 4.69 15.50 -0.82
C GLY A 145 5.22 14.25 -1.54
N TYR A 146 5.10 14.22 -2.86
CA TYR A 146 5.65 13.16 -3.70
C TYR A 146 7.18 13.11 -3.62
N LYS A 147 7.85 14.26 -3.71
CA LYS A 147 9.31 14.33 -3.57
C LYS A 147 9.79 13.81 -2.20
N LYS A 148 9.18 14.26 -1.10
CA LYS A 148 9.52 13.77 0.25
C LYS A 148 9.37 12.25 0.36
N TRP A 149 8.30 11.71 -0.23
CA TRP A 149 8.08 10.26 -0.27
C TRP A 149 9.15 9.53 -1.10
N GLN A 150 9.51 10.04 -2.27
CA GLN A 150 10.58 9.47 -3.11
C GLN A 150 11.92 9.47 -2.37
N ASP A 151 12.32 10.60 -1.80
CA ASP A 151 13.57 10.72 -1.04
C ASP A 151 13.62 9.72 0.14
N PHE A 152 12.48 9.52 0.82
CA PHE A 152 12.34 8.52 1.87
C PHE A 152 12.50 7.09 1.32
N GLN A 153 11.80 6.73 0.25
CA GLN A 153 11.89 5.40 -0.35
C GLN A 153 13.30 5.08 -0.85
N ASP A 154 13.95 6.01 -1.55
CA ASP A 154 15.31 5.84 -2.07
C ASP A 154 16.32 5.57 -0.94
N LYS A 155 16.16 6.25 0.20
CA LYS A 155 16.96 6.01 1.40
C LYS A 155 16.73 4.61 1.96
N GLU A 156 15.48 4.15 1.99
CA GLU A 156 15.13 2.81 2.47
C GLU A 156 15.65 1.71 1.55
N GLU A 157 15.56 1.91 0.24
CA GLU A 157 16.08 0.96 -0.76
C GLU A 157 17.61 0.84 -0.70
N LYS A 158 18.33 1.95 -0.51
CA LYS A 158 19.79 1.96 -0.34
C LYS A 158 20.26 1.15 0.89
N LYS A 159 19.44 1.05 1.94
CA LYS A 159 19.74 0.20 3.11
C LYS A 159 19.62 -1.29 2.78
N GLY A 160 18.84 -1.66 1.76
CA GLY A 160 18.54 -3.03 1.37
C GLY A 160 19.46 -3.55 0.26
N LYS A 161 20.47 -4.36 0.60
CA LYS A 161 21.23 -5.13 -0.41
C LYS A 161 20.53 -6.46 -0.67
N TYR A 162 19.64 -6.51 -1.67
CA TYR A 162 18.88 -7.72 -1.99
C TYR A 162 19.29 -8.33 -3.34
N LYS A 163 19.42 -9.65 -3.40
CA LYS A 163 19.68 -10.38 -4.66
C LYS A 163 18.53 -10.15 -5.66
N LYS A 164 18.85 -10.18 -6.96
CA LYS A 164 17.83 -10.18 -8.02
C LYS A 164 16.96 -11.43 -7.91
N ILE A 165 15.63 -11.26 -8.05
CA ILE A 165 14.75 -12.40 -8.31
C ILE A 165 14.98 -12.79 -9.76
N ASN A 166 15.54 -13.97 -9.97
CA ASN A 166 15.72 -14.52 -11.31
C ASN A 166 14.65 -15.59 -11.53
N ASN A 167 13.94 -15.50 -12.66
CA ASN A 167 13.10 -16.56 -13.20
C ASN A 167 11.86 -16.98 -12.37
N GLU A 168 11.36 -16.13 -11.46
CA GLU A 168 10.08 -16.39 -10.78
C GLU A 168 8.93 -15.58 -11.39
N ASN A 169 7.88 -16.27 -11.87
CA ASN A 169 6.65 -15.63 -12.36
C ASN A 169 5.68 -15.23 -11.23
N ILE A 170 6.01 -15.55 -9.98
CA ILE A 170 5.17 -15.32 -8.80
C ILE A 170 6.06 -14.90 -7.64
N LEU A 171 5.76 -13.74 -7.04
CA LEU A 171 6.34 -13.34 -5.77
C LEU A 171 5.68 -14.13 -4.64
N LYS A 172 6.38 -15.12 -4.11
CA LYS A 172 5.90 -15.95 -3.00
C LYS A 172 6.06 -15.23 -1.65
N PRO A 173 5.23 -15.53 -0.64
CA PRO A 173 5.42 -15.01 0.72
C PRO A 173 6.82 -15.24 1.28
N LEU A 174 7.30 -14.32 2.11
CA LEU A 174 8.56 -14.48 2.84
C LEU A 174 8.46 -15.65 3.81
N ALA A 175 9.56 -16.40 3.94
CA ALA A 175 9.69 -17.42 4.97
C ALA A 175 9.59 -16.84 6.39
N LYS A 176 10.00 -15.58 6.58
CA LYS A 176 9.93 -14.87 7.86
C LYS A 176 9.69 -13.37 7.68
N TYR A 177 8.60 -12.91 8.28
CA TYR A 177 8.24 -11.49 8.37
C TYR A 177 8.76 -10.87 9.68
N PRO A 178 9.03 -9.55 9.72
CA PRO A 178 9.27 -8.87 10.98
C PRO A 178 7.99 -8.92 11.83
N LYS A 179 8.13 -9.12 13.14
CA LYS A 179 6.96 -9.20 14.04
C LYS A 179 6.26 -7.84 14.16
N THR A 180 7.05 -6.78 14.29
CA THR A 180 6.62 -5.38 14.36
C THR A 180 7.67 -4.50 13.71
N ILE A 181 7.31 -3.25 13.41
CA ILE A 181 8.29 -2.18 13.15
C ILE A 181 8.52 -1.34 14.41
N SER A 182 9.65 -0.64 14.48
CA SER A 182 10.00 0.17 15.63
C SER A 182 9.17 1.46 15.71
N LYS A 183 8.88 1.94 16.92
CA LYS A 183 8.20 3.22 17.13
C LYS A 183 8.95 4.39 16.49
N ARG A 184 10.29 4.36 16.56
CA ARG A 184 11.16 5.35 15.90
C ARG A 184 10.90 5.42 14.40
N TYR A 185 10.80 4.27 13.74
CA TYR A 185 10.54 4.24 12.30
C TYR A 185 9.15 4.76 11.94
N ILE A 186 8.15 4.48 12.77
CA ILE A 186 6.80 5.05 12.62
C ILE A 186 6.82 6.57 12.75
N MET A 187 7.53 7.11 13.76
CA MET A 187 7.70 8.55 13.92
C MET A 187 8.40 9.19 12.70
N GLU A 188 9.41 8.51 12.13
CA GLU A 188 10.06 8.99 10.90
C GLU A 188 9.06 9.09 9.74
N ILE A 189 8.16 8.11 9.58
CA ILE A 189 7.08 8.15 8.56
C ILE A 189 6.06 9.27 8.85
N GLU A 190 5.62 9.40 10.09
CA GLU A 190 4.63 10.41 10.48
C GLU A 190 5.15 11.84 10.25
N ASN A 191 6.45 12.05 10.46
CA ASN A 191 7.13 13.33 10.25
C ASN A 191 7.39 13.66 8.76
N LEU A 192 7.12 12.73 7.82
CA LEU A 192 7.29 13.04 6.40
C LEU A 192 6.30 14.10 5.92
N GLU A 193 5.10 14.17 6.51
CA GLU A 193 4.06 15.14 6.14
C GLU A 193 3.87 15.22 4.60
N ILE A 194 3.54 14.07 4.00
CA ILE A 194 3.43 13.91 2.54
C ILE A 194 2.08 14.39 1.96
N THR A 195 1.13 14.72 2.82
CA THR A 195 -0.24 15.14 2.48
C THR A 195 -0.56 16.48 3.09
#